data_AF-A0A8J3V794-F1
#
_entry.id   AF-A0A8J3V794-F1
#
_cell.length_a   1.000
_cell.length_b   1.000
_cell.length_c   1.000
_cell.angle_alpha   90.00
_cell.angle_beta   90.00
_cell.angle_gamma   90.00
#
_symmetry.space_group_name_H-M   'P 1'
#
loop_
_entity.id
_entity.type
_entity.pdbx_description
1 polymer ?
#
loop_
_entity_poly.entity_id
_entity_poly.type
_entity_poly.pdbx_seq_one_letter_code
_entity_poly.pdbx_strand_id
1 'polypeptide(L)'
;MRNLIDRLARVPLQAVGAAITLGAVLMATQSVLIDYVHSTGRPEPEQWIGGLTVKWYFELIPIAFIALWARRRDRERHLGRVGAVMLTSGPIMHIVVTVSAIVWGGLLGKGDLPEGVMMVETLMYVMYLGALISGVAFLFDKGVRWWGAAVVAGILLDLFVPYGGAVMFALFGIALALYGLRRPVSVDMPEPSIAR
;
A
#
# COMPACT_ATOMS: atom_id res chain seq x y z
N MET A 1 9.89 -13.92 11.13
CA MET A 1 9.19 -13.61 9.86
C MET A 1 8.01 -14.53 9.55
N ARG A 2 8.13 -15.86 9.67
CA ARG A 2 7.04 -16.82 9.33
C ARG A 2 5.71 -16.47 10.02
N ASN A 3 5.75 -16.22 11.33
CA ASN A 3 4.58 -15.81 12.12
C ASN A 3 3.91 -14.50 11.64
N LEU A 4 4.66 -13.54 11.12
CA LEU A 4 4.11 -12.28 10.60
C LEU A 4 3.38 -12.52 9.27
N ILE A 5 4.00 -13.28 8.35
CA ILE A 5 3.39 -13.62 7.06
C ILE A 5 2.11 -14.45 7.28
N ASP A 6 2.12 -15.37 8.24
CA ASP A 6 0.93 -16.15 8.60
C ASP A 6 -0.19 -15.28 9.18
N ARG A 7 0.13 -14.26 9.97
CA ARG A 7 -0.86 -13.29 10.46
C ARG A 7 -1.43 -12.45 9.32
N LEU A 8 -0.58 -11.95 8.42
CA LEU A 8 -1.01 -11.17 7.26
C LEU A 8 -1.92 -11.98 6.31
N ALA A 9 -1.63 -13.26 6.13
CA ALA A 9 -2.47 -14.15 5.34
C ALA A 9 -3.88 -14.33 5.94
N ARG A 10 -4.03 -14.23 7.27
CA ARG A 10 -5.31 -14.37 7.98
C ARG A 10 -6.13 -13.09 8.05
N VAL A 11 -5.57 -11.94 7.65
CA VAL A 11 -6.35 -10.70 7.59
C VAL A 11 -7.57 -10.95 6.67
N PRO A 12 -8.78 -10.50 7.02
CA PRO A 12 -9.92 -10.70 6.14
C PRO A 12 -9.79 -9.91 4.83
N LEU A 13 -10.29 -10.45 3.71
CA LEU A 13 -10.21 -9.76 2.42
C LEU A 13 -10.96 -8.41 2.43
N GLN A 14 -12.03 -8.28 3.22
CA GLN A 14 -12.72 -7.02 3.44
C GLN A 14 -11.85 -5.95 4.10
N ALA A 15 -11.01 -6.33 5.07
CA ALA A 15 -10.08 -5.39 5.70
C ALA A 15 -8.97 -4.97 4.72
N VAL A 16 -8.48 -5.90 3.89
CA VAL A 16 -7.49 -5.58 2.84
C VAL A 16 -8.10 -4.66 1.78
N GLY A 17 -9.31 -4.97 1.31
CA GLY A 17 -10.02 -4.12 0.35
C GLY A 17 -10.28 -2.72 0.90
N ALA A 18 -10.69 -2.62 2.17
CA ALA A 18 -10.86 -1.33 2.86
C ALA A 18 -9.55 -0.55 2.96
N ALA A 19 -8.43 -1.21 3.31
CA ALA A 19 -7.11 -0.56 3.37
C ALA A 19 -6.66 -0.03 2.00
N ILE A 20 -6.85 -0.80 0.92
CA ILE A 20 -6.55 -0.34 -0.45
C ILE A 20 -7.43 0.86 -0.82
N THR A 21 -8.74 0.78 -0.52
CA THR A 21 -9.70 1.86 -0.82
C THR A 21 -9.34 3.14 -0.07
N LEU A 22 -9.04 3.04 1.22
CA LEU A 22 -8.61 4.19 2.02
C LEU A 22 -7.30 4.77 1.49
N GLY A 23 -6.32 3.92 1.19
CA GLY A 23 -5.06 4.35 0.57
C GLY A 23 -5.30 5.10 -0.74
N ALA A 24 -6.19 4.59 -1.60
CA ALA A 24 -6.55 5.24 -2.86
C ALA A 24 -7.22 6.61 -2.66
N VAL A 25 -8.10 6.75 -1.67
CA VAL A 25 -8.72 8.04 -1.31
C VAL A 25 -7.68 9.04 -0.82
N LEU A 26 -6.75 8.60 0.04
CA LEU A 26 -5.68 9.45 0.55
C LEU A 26 -4.72 9.88 -0.56
N MET A 27 -4.40 8.97 -1.48
CA MET A 27 -3.60 9.25 -2.67
C MET A 27 -4.26 10.31 -3.55
N ALA A 28 -5.56 10.17 -3.87
CA ALA A 28 -6.30 11.20 -4.60
C ALA A 28 -6.35 12.53 -3.84
N THR A 29 -6.54 12.49 -2.52
CA THR A 29 -6.56 13.69 -1.67
C THR A 29 -5.22 14.43 -1.74
N GLN A 30 -4.09 13.71 -1.72
CA GLN A 30 -2.78 14.32 -1.90
C GLN A 30 -2.66 14.98 -3.28
N SER A 31 -3.07 14.30 -4.35
CA SER A 31 -3.02 14.88 -5.71
C SER A 31 -3.86 16.15 -5.82
N VAL A 32 -5.09 16.14 -5.27
CA VAL A 32 -5.95 17.34 -5.24
C VAL A 32 -5.31 18.47 -4.43
N LEU A 33 -4.68 18.16 -3.31
CA LEU A 33 -4.01 19.15 -2.47
C LEU A 33 -2.84 19.80 -3.22
N ILE A 34 -2.03 19.00 -3.91
CA ILE A 34 -0.90 19.50 -4.73
C ILE A 34 -1.42 20.38 -5.86
N ASP A 35 -2.44 19.95 -6.60
CA ASP A 35 -3.06 20.73 -7.67
C ASP A 35 -3.65 22.05 -7.13
N TYR A 36 -4.25 22.02 -5.95
CA TYR A 36 -4.78 23.21 -5.29
C TYR A 36 -3.68 24.20 -4.89
N VAL A 37 -2.58 23.72 -4.31
CA VAL A 37 -1.42 24.57 -3.97
C VAL A 37 -0.84 25.20 -5.24
N HIS A 38 -0.60 24.40 -6.28
CA HIS A 38 -0.09 24.91 -7.56
C HIS A 38 -1.01 25.94 -8.21
N SER A 39 -2.32 25.72 -8.19
CA SER A 39 -3.29 26.63 -8.83
C SER A 39 -3.54 27.92 -8.03
N THR A 40 -3.37 27.89 -6.71
CA THR A 40 -3.63 29.06 -5.84
C THR A 40 -2.38 29.81 -5.42
N GLY A 41 -1.18 29.24 -5.62
CA GLY A 41 0.09 29.80 -5.14
C GLY A 41 0.19 29.86 -3.61
N ARG A 42 -0.69 29.15 -2.90
CA ARG A 42 -0.64 29.05 -1.44
C ARG A 42 0.60 28.26 -1.03
N PRO A 43 1.19 28.55 0.15
CA PRO A 43 2.29 27.75 0.66
C PRO A 43 1.84 26.30 0.85
N GLU A 44 2.71 25.35 0.51
CA GLU A 44 2.48 23.94 0.81
C GLU A 44 2.39 23.74 2.33
N PRO A 45 1.49 22.87 2.81
CA PRO A 45 1.46 22.49 4.21
C PRO A 45 2.78 21.86 4.64
N GLU A 46 3.15 22.05 5.91
CA GLU A 46 4.37 21.48 6.47
C GLU A 46 4.41 19.96 6.29
N GLN A 47 5.58 19.43 5.89
CA GLN A 47 5.72 18.04 5.46
C GLN A 47 5.28 17.00 6.51
N TRP A 48 5.42 17.31 7.80
CA TRP A 48 4.99 16.42 8.89
C TRP A 48 3.46 16.29 8.97
N ILE A 49 2.71 17.33 8.58
CA ILE A 49 1.25 17.27 8.48
C ILE A 49 0.88 16.29 7.38
N GLY A 50 1.55 16.40 6.22
CA GLY A 50 1.39 15.46 5.12
C GLY A 50 1.69 14.01 5.54
N GLY A 51 2.80 13.82 6.26
CA GLY A 51 3.20 12.53 6.86
C GLY A 51 2.12 11.94 7.76
N LEU A 52 1.55 12.72 8.67
CA LEU A 52 0.56 12.24 9.63
C LEU A 52 -0.86 12.07 9.07
N THR A 53 -1.16 12.63 7.90
CA THR A 53 -2.54 12.68 7.37
C THR A 53 -2.70 11.94 6.04
N VAL A 54 -2.17 12.51 4.96
CA VAL A 54 -2.44 12.05 3.59
C VAL A 54 -1.42 11.02 3.11
N LYS A 55 -0.17 11.05 3.56
CA LYS A 55 0.89 10.15 3.07
C LYS A 55 0.76 8.69 3.56
N TRP A 56 -0.23 8.35 4.38
CA TRP A 56 -0.47 6.98 4.87
C TRP A 56 -0.75 5.96 3.76
N TYR A 57 -1.12 6.38 2.55
CA TYR A 57 -1.27 5.45 1.42
C TYR A 57 0.05 4.74 1.08
N PHE A 58 1.21 5.33 1.39
CA PHE A 58 2.52 4.68 1.28
C PHE A 58 2.72 3.50 2.25
N GLU A 59 1.85 3.34 3.23
CA GLU A 59 1.81 2.16 4.09
C GLU A 59 0.65 1.23 3.71
N LEU A 60 -0.55 1.79 3.60
CA LEU A 60 -1.79 1.03 3.46
C LEU A 60 -1.80 0.15 2.21
N ILE A 61 -1.48 0.74 1.05
CA ILE A 61 -1.48 0.04 -0.24
C ILE A 61 -0.43 -1.07 -0.27
N PRO A 62 0.86 -0.82 0.02
CA PRO A 62 1.87 -1.88 0.00
C PRO A 62 1.62 -2.97 1.04
N ILE A 63 1.22 -2.64 2.27
CA ILE A 63 0.90 -3.65 3.29
C ILE A 63 -0.28 -4.52 2.84
N ALA A 64 -1.30 -3.92 2.23
CA ALA A 64 -2.42 -4.65 1.66
C ALA A 64 -1.97 -5.63 0.56
N PHE A 65 -1.08 -5.20 -0.34
CA PHE A 65 -0.53 -6.07 -1.38
C PHE A 65 0.36 -7.18 -0.82
N ILE A 66 1.16 -6.90 0.22
CA ILE A 66 1.91 -7.93 0.95
C ILE A 66 0.95 -8.93 1.59
N ALA A 67 -0.18 -8.48 2.15
CA ALA A 67 -1.19 -9.39 2.68
C ALA A 67 -1.83 -10.26 1.58
N LEU A 68 -2.12 -9.70 0.40
CA LEU A 68 -2.60 -10.48 -0.76
C LEU A 68 -1.58 -11.54 -1.18
N TRP A 69 -0.31 -11.17 -1.29
CA TRP A 69 0.77 -12.11 -1.59
C TRP A 69 0.87 -13.20 -0.52
N ALA A 70 0.82 -12.83 0.77
CA ALA A 70 0.93 -13.76 1.88
C ALA A 70 -0.12 -14.88 1.82
N ARG A 71 -1.31 -14.62 1.26
CA ARG A 71 -2.39 -15.60 1.04
C ARG A 71 -2.11 -16.57 -0.11
N ARG A 72 -1.25 -16.19 -1.06
CA ARG A 72 -0.96 -16.93 -2.30
C ARG A 72 0.51 -17.33 -2.43
N ARG A 73 1.32 -17.09 -1.40
CA ARG A 73 2.78 -17.28 -1.37
C ARG A 73 3.26 -18.64 -1.88
N ASP A 74 2.49 -19.70 -1.64
CA ASP A 74 2.85 -21.07 -2.05
C ASP A 74 2.68 -21.29 -3.56
N ARG A 75 1.86 -20.46 -4.23
CA ARG A 75 1.62 -20.51 -5.68
C ARG A 75 2.51 -19.56 -6.48
N GLU A 76 2.92 -18.44 -5.89
CA GLU A 76 3.65 -17.36 -6.58
C GLU A 76 5.18 -17.48 -6.53
N ARG A 77 5.70 -18.45 -5.77
CA ARG A 77 7.12 -18.80 -5.70
C ARG A 77 8.03 -17.56 -5.52
N HIS A 78 9.04 -17.39 -6.38
CA HIS A 78 10.07 -16.35 -6.22
C HIS A 78 9.60 -14.96 -6.63
N LEU A 79 8.79 -14.82 -7.68
CA LEU A 79 8.36 -13.51 -8.18
C LEU A 79 7.51 -12.77 -7.14
N GLY A 80 6.50 -13.44 -6.57
CA GLY A 80 5.67 -12.84 -5.53
C GLY A 80 6.51 -12.44 -4.30
N ARG A 81 7.51 -13.25 -3.93
CA ARG A 81 8.40 -12.96 -2.80
C ARG A 81 9.28 -11.73 -3.05
N VAL A 82 9.84 -11.59 -4.24
CA VAL A 82 10.65 -10.41 -4.62
C VAL A 82 9.77 -9.16 -4.59
N GLY A 83 8.59 -9.21 -5.21
CA GLY A 83 7.63 -8.10 -5.16
C GLY A 83 7.24 -7.72 -3.73
N ALA A 84 6.93 -8.70 -2.88
CA ALA A 84 6.59 -8.47 -1.48
C ALA A 84 7.73 -7.85 -0.65
N VAL A 85 8.98 -8.24 -0.90
CA VAL A 85 10.15 -7.61 -0.25
C VAL A 85 10.30 -6.17 -0.73
N MET A 86 10.15 -5.91 -2.02
CA MET A 86 10.26 -4.55 -2.55
C MET A 86 9.14 -3.64 -2.03
N LEU A 87 7.93 -4.17 -1.84
CA LEU A 87 6.81 -3.43 -1.26
C LEU A 87 7.05 -2.97 0.19
N THR A 88 7.98 -3.59 0.94
CA THR A 88 8.29 -3.11 2.31
C THR A 88 8.99 -1.74 2.30
N SER A 89 9.52 -1.32 1.15
CA SER A 89 10.14 0.00 1.00
C SER A 89 9.14 1.14 1.24
N GLY A 90 7.85 0.97 0.92
CA GLY A 90 6.81 1.98 1.17
C GLY A 90 6.64 2.31 2.66
N PRO A 91 6.32 1.33 3.53
CA PRO A 91 6.24 1.55 4.97
C PRO A 91 7.55 2.06 5.58
N ILE A 92 8.71 1.54 5.15
CA ILE A 92 10.00 2.01 5.64
C ILE A 92 10.20 3.49 5.29
N MET A 93 9.95 3.87 4.04
CA MET A 93 10.04 5.25 3.57
C MET A 93 9.09 6.15 4.35
N HIS A 94 7.83 5.77 4.51
CA HIS A 94 6.84 6.55 5.23
C HIS A 94 7.27 6.81 6.68
N ILE A 95 7.67 5.77 7.42
CA ILE A 95 8.13 5.91 8.80
C ILE A 95 9.33 6.85 8.88
N VAL A 96 10.33 6.66 8.03
CA VAL A 96 11.54 7.50 8.05
C VAL A 96 11.22 8.97 7.75
N VAL A 97 10.43 9.24 6.70
CA VAL A 97 10.06 10.60 6.32
C VAL A 97 9.19 11.25 7.39
N THR A 98 8.17 10.55 7.89
CA THR A 98 7.25 11.08 8.91
C THR A 98 7.98 11.38 10.22
N VAL A 99 8.79 10.45 10.73
CA VAL A 99 9.57 10.68 11.96
C VAL A 99 10.56 11.82 11.78
N SER A 100 11.28 11.85 10.65
CA SER A 100 12.23 12.93 10.37
C SER A 100 11.53 14.27 10.30
N ALA A 101 10.38 14.37 9.61
CA ALA A 101 9.62 15.60 9.48
C ALA A 101 9.06 16.09 10.83
N ILE A 102 8.60 15.17 11.69
CA ILE A 102 8.15 15.51 13.05
C ILE A 102 9.31 16.08 13.87
N VAL A 103 10.49 15.44 13.85
CA VAL A 103 11.64 15.91 14.61
C VAL A 103 12.17 17.23 14.05
N TRP A 104 12.36 17.31 12.74
CA TRP A 104 12.97 18.46 12.08
C TRP A 104 12.02 19.67 12.02
N GLY A 105 10.84 19.49 11.43
CA GLY A 105 9.83 20.54 11.29
C GLY A 105 9.09 20.79 12.59
N GLY A 106 8.49 19.75 13.17
CA GLY A 106 7.62 19.87 14.33
C GLY A 106 8.35 20.24 15.62
N LEU A 107 9.42 19.53 15.98
CA LEU A 107 10.11 19.72 17.26
C LEU A 107 11.22 20.78 17.20
N LEU A 108 11.98 20.82 16.11
CA LEU A 108 13.12 21.74 15.96
C LEU A 108 12.75 23.04 15.23
N GLY A 109 11.55 23.16 14.67
CA GLY A 109 11.09 24.34 13.94
C GLY A 109 11.89 24.61 12.66
N LYS A 110 12.54 23.59 12.10
CA LYS A 110 13.33 23.65 10.88
C LYS A 110 12.41 23.23 9.74
N GLY A 111 11.95 24.17 8.91
CA GLY A 111 10.91 23.98 7.88
C GLY A 111 10.97 22.66 7.08
N ASP A 112 11.47 22.69 5.85
CA ASP A 112 11.54 21.49 5.00
C ASP A 112 12.71 20.58 5.39
N LEU A 113 12.53 19.28 5.16
CA LEU A 113 13.57 18.29 5.38
C LEU A 113 14.79 18.53 4.47
N PRO A 114 16.02 18.27 4.96
CA PRO A 114 17.21 18.35 4.12
C PRO A 114 17.14 17.38 2.93
N GLU A 115 17.71 17.77 1.80
CA GLU A 115 17.73 16.97 0.56
C GLU A 115 18.26 15.54 0.79
N GLY A 116 19.30 15.39 1.62
CA GLY A 116 19.84 14.08 1.98
C GLY A 116 18.87 13.15 2.72
N VAL A 117 17.89 13.70 3.45
CA VAL A 117 16.81 12.94 4.08
C VAL A 117 15.71 12.65 3.05
N MET A 118 15.42 13.62 2.18
CA MET A 118 14.44 13.47 1.10
C MET A 118 14.85 12.43 0.04
N MET A 119 16.13 12.09 -0.08
CA MET A 119 16.60 10.96 -0.90
C MET A 119 15.94 9.63 -0.54
N VAL A 120 15.43 9.48 0.69
CA VAL A 120 14.67 8.29 1.10
C VAL A 120 13.38 8.12 0.28
N GLU A 121 12.78 9.21 -0.24
CA GLU A 121 11.59 9.12 -1.09
C GLU A 121 11.87 8.39 -2.42
N THR A 122 13.14 8.21 -2.82
CA THR A 122 13.48 7.36 -3.97
C THR A 122 13.11 5.88 -3.77
N LEU A 123 12.90 5.44 -2.53
CA LEU A 123 12.35 4.12 -2.21
C LEU A 123 10.96 3.92 -2.81
N MET A 124 10.22 4.99 -3.11
CA MET A 124 8.98 4.92 -3.87
C MET A 124 9.17 4.16 -5.19
N TYR A 125 10.25 4.37 -5.94
CA TYR A 125 10.49 3.65 -7.19
C TYR A 125 10.66 2.14 -6.98
N VAL A 126 11.30 1.74 -5.88
CA VAL A 126 11.40 0.33 -5.48
C VAL A 126 10.02 -0.24 -5.15
N MET A 127 9.19 0.52 -4.44
CA MET A 127 7.81 0.14 -4.13
C MET A 127 6.97 -0.07 -5.38
N TYR A 128 6.99 0.88 -6.34
CA TYR A 128 6.25 0.78 -7.61
C TYR A 128 6.67 -0.46 -8.42
N LEU A 129 7.97 -0.71 -8.52
CA LEU A 129 8.49 -1.91 -9.17
C LEU A 129 8.06 -3.19 -8.44
N GLY A 130 8.07 -3.17 -7.10
CA GLY A 130 7.55 -4.25 -6.27
C GLY A 130 6.06 -4.53 -6.53
N ALA A 131 5.23 -3.49 -6.60
CA ALA A 131 3.82 -3.58 -6.91
C ALA A 131 3.59 -4.18 -8.31
N LEU A 132 4.36 -3.75 -9.32
CA LEU A 132 4.28 -4.29 -10.67
C LEU A 132 4.65 -5.78 -10.71
N ILE A 133 5.76 -6.18 -10.06
CA ILE A 133 6.19 -7.57 -10.00
C ILE A 133 5.14 -8.44 -9.28
N SER A 134 4.58 -7.97 -8.17
CA SER A 134 3.49 -8.64 -7.47
C SER A 134 2.23 -8.75 -8.34
N GLY A 135 1.86 -7.69 -9.06
CA GLY A 135 0.76 -7.71 -10.03
C GLY A 135 0.95 -8.77 -11.12
N VAL A 136 2.15 -8.83 -11.70
CA VAL A 136 2.52 -9.86 -12.68
C VAL A 136 2.49 -11.26 -12.08
N ALA A 137 2.96 -11.45 -10.84
CA ALA A 137 2.86 -12.74 -10.15
C ALA A 137 1.40 -13.20 -9.98
N PHE A 138 0.50 -12.30 -9.58
CA PHE A 138 -0.94 -12.59 -9.48
C PHE A 138 -1.59 -12.95 -10.83
N LEU A 139 -1.12 -12.38 -11.95
CA LEU A 139 -1.62 -12.74 -13.29
C LEU A 139 -1.36 -14.20 -13.65
N PHE A 140 -0.27 -14.79 -13.14
CA PHE A 140 0.04 -16.21 -13.36
C PHE A 140 -0.81 -17.14 -12.47
N ASP A 141 -1.38 -16.65 -11.38
CA ASP A 141 -2.27 -17.44 -10.53
C ASP A 141 -3.72 -17.35 -11.01
N LYS A 142 -4.21 -18.46 -11.62
CA LYS A 142 -5.58 -18.60 -12.15
C LYS A 142 -6.67 -18.16 -11.16
N GLY A 143 -6.48 -18.34 -9.86
CA GLY A 143 -7.48 -18.01 -8.85
C GLY A 143 -7.63 -16.52 -8.56
N VAL A 144 -6.62 -15.71 -8.92
CA VAL A 144 -6.52 -14.29 -8.53
C VAL A 144 -6.01 -13.41 -9.66
N ARG A 145 -6.11 -13.85 -10.92
CA ARG A 145 -5.65 -13.07 -12.09
C ARG A 145 -6.21 -11.66 -12.13
N TRP A 146 -7.46 -11.49 -11.71
CA TRP A 146 -8.10 -10.18 -11.67
C TRP A 146 -7.45 -9.24 -10.63
N TRP A 147 -6.84 -9.76 -9.55
CA TRP A 147 -5.99 -8.97 -8.65
C TRP A 147 -4.77 -8.45 -9.40
N GLY A 148 -4.09 -9.34 -10.14
CA GLY A 148 -2.93 -8.97 -10.93
C GLY A 148 -3.24 -7.93 -11.98
N ALA A 149 -4.36 -8.10 -12.71
CA ALA A 149 -4.81 -7.14 -13.71
C ALA A 149 -5.12 -5.77 -13.08
N ALA A 150 -5.82 -5.76 -11.93
CA ALA A 150 -6.12 -4.53 -11.21
C ALA A 150 -4.87 -3.81 -10.70
N VAL A 151 -3.88 -4.54 -10.16
CA VAL A 151 -2.62 -3.97 -9.70
C VAL A 151 -1.81 -3.39 -10.86
N VAL A 152 -1.61 -4.15 -11.93
CA VAL A 152 -0.86 -3.70 -13.11
C VAL A 152 -1.56 -2.50 -13.76
N ALA A 153 -2.88 -2.57 -13.95
CA ALA A 153 -3.65 -1.45 -14.51
C ALA A 153 -3.57 -0.22 -13.60
N GLY A 154 -3.65 -0.39 -12.27
CA GLY A 154 -3.53 0.71 -11.32
C GLY A 154 -2.17 1.40 -11.42
N ILE A 155 -1.07 0.65 -11.47
CA ILE A 155 0.27 1.21 -11.64
C ILE A 155 0.43 1.92 -12.99
N LEU A 156 -0.04 1.32 -14.09
CA LEU A 156 0.05 1.96 -15.40
C LEU A 156 -0.80 3.23 -15.47
N LEU A 157 -2.02 3.20 -14.95
CA LEU A 157 -2.89 4.36 -14.91
C LEU A 157 -2.30 5.47 -14.06
N ASP A 158 -1.63 5.13 -12.96
CA ASP A 158 -0.98 6.13 -12.12
C ASP A 158 0.16 6.88 -12.83
N LEU A 159 0.86 6.21 -13.73
CA LEU A 159 1.96 6.80 -14.50
C LEU A 159 1.48 7.66 -15.67
N PHE A 160 0.31 7.37 -16.24
CA PHE A 160 -0.13 7.96 -17.52
C PHE A 160 -1.40 8.80 -17.43
N VAL A 161 -2.20 8.63 -16.39
CA VAL A 161 -3.52 9.26 -16.27
C VAL A 161 -3.62 9.95 -14.92
N PRO A 162 -3.85 11.28 -14.87
CA PRO A 162 -4.12 11.97 -13.62
C PRO A 162 -5.21 11.25 -12.82
N TYR A 163 -4.95 10.97 -11.55
CA TYR A 163 -5.84 10.23 -10.65
C TYR A 163 -6.15 8.77 -11.05
N GLY A 164 -5.58 8.27 -12.14
CA GLY A 164 -5.90 6.95 -12.69
C GLY A 164 -5.57 5.81 -11.73
N GLY A 165 -4.41 5.88 -11.08
CA GLY A 165 -4.01 4.93 -10.04
C GLY A 165 -4.98 4.90 -8.86
N ALA A 166 -5.34 6.08 -8.35
CA ALA A 166 -6.28 6.21 -7.25
C ALA A 166 -7.66 5.63 -7.61
N VAL A 167 -8.21 5.94 -8.78
CA VAL A 167 -9.51 5.38 -9.22
C VAL A 167 -9.44 3.85 -9.31
N MET A 168 -8.41 3.32 -9.97
CA MET A 168 -8.29 1.88 -10.14
C MET A 168 -8.06 1.14 -8.81
N PHE A 169 -7.24 1.67 -7.92
CA PHE A 169 -7.06 1.07 -6.59
C PHE A 169 -8.31 1.18 -5.73
N ALA A 170 -9.09 2.28 -5.81
CA ALA A 170 -10.37 2.38 -5.13
C ALA A 170 -11.36 1.31 -5.63
N LEU A 171 -11.52 1.17 -6.95
CA LEU A 171 -12.37 0.13 -7.54
C LEU A 171 -11.90 -1.27 -7.17
N PHE A 172 -10.59 -1.51 -7.19
CA PHE A 172 -10.00 -2.78 -6.78
C PHE A 172 -10.28 -3.09 -5.32
N GLY A 173 -10.05 -2.13 -4.42
CA GLY A 173 -10.29 -2.27 -2.99
C GLY A 173 -11.77 -2.55 -2.66
N ILE A 174 -12.69 -1.81 -3.29
CA ILE A 174 -14.14 -2.03 -3.14
C ILE A 174 -14.52 -3.43 -3.64
N ALA A 175 -14.09 -3.81 -4.85
CA ALA A 175 -14.38 -5.12 -5.41
C ALA A 175 -13.85 -6.26 -4.53
N LEU A 176 -12.64 -6.10 -3.99
CA LEU A 176 -12.02 -7.05 -3.07
C LEU A 176 -12.79 -7.14 -1.75
N ALA A 177 -13.27 -6.01 -1.22
CA ALA A 177 -14.03 -6.00 0.00
C ALA A 177 -15.40 -6.67 -0.16
N LEU A 178 -16.12 -6.36 -1.24
CA LEU A 178 -17.39 -7.01 -1.58
C LEU A 178 -17.20 -8.51 -1.84
N TYR A 179 -16.10 -8.90 -2.49
CA TYR A 179 -15.76 -10.30 -2.70
C TYR A 179 -15.52 -11.04 -1.36
N GLY A 180 -14.83 -10.41 -0.41
CA GLY A 180 -14.62 -10.95 0.93
C GLY A 180 -15.92 -11.11 1.73
N LEU A 181 -16.81 -10.12 1.67
CA LEU A 181 -18.11 -10.17 2.34
C LEU A 181 -19.02 -11.30 1.83
N ARG A 182 -18.93 -11.63 0.53
CA ARG A 182 -19.69 -12.74 -0.07
C ARG A 182 -19.13 -14.12 0.25
N ARG A 183 -17.91 -14.20 0.79
CA ARG A 183 -17.22 -15.44 1.16
C ARG A 183 -16.65 -15.31 2.56
N PRO A 184 -17.51 -15.19 3.59
CA PRO A 184 -17.03 -15.13 4.97
C PRO A 184 -16.20 -16.38 5.24
N VAL A 185 -14.99 -16.18 5.74
CA VAL A 185 -14.10 -17.26 6.18
C VAL A 185 -14.87 -18.07 7.21
N SER A 186 -15.16 -19.34 6.93
CA SER A 186 -15.68 -20.28 7.92
C SER A 186 -14.63 -20.37 9.03
N VAL A 187 -14.97 -19.84 10.20
CA VAL A 187 -14.17 -19.99 11.41
C VAL A 187 -14.40 -21.41 11.94
N ASP A 188 -14.00 -22.42 11.16
CA ASP A 188 -13.77 -23.75 11.71
C ASP A 188 -12.36 -23.71 12.32
N MET A 189 -12.30 -23.24 13.56
CA MET A 189 -11.12 -23.44 14.39
C MET A 189 -11.07 -24.94 14.75
N PRO A 190 -9.99 -25.67 14.42
CA PRO A 190 -9.75 -26.94 15.07
C PRO A 190 -9.64 -26.66 16.57
N GLU A 191 -10.44 -27.35 17.38
CA GLU A 191 -10.26 -27.36 18.83
C GLU A 191 -8.79 -27.65 19.15
N PRO A 192 -8.19 -26.92 20.11
CA PRO A 192 -6.87 -27.29 20.58
C PRO A 192 -6.97 -28.70 21.17
N SER A 193 -6.33 -29.66 20.51
CA SER A 193 -6.18 -31.01 21.05
C SER A 193 -5.42 -30.87 22.36
N ILE A 194 -6.14 -30.93 23.47
CA ILE A 194 -5.55 -31.12 24.79
C ILE A 194 -4.99 -32.54 24.76
N ALA A 195 -3.70 -32.64 24.43
CA ALA A 195 -2.94 -33.86 24.60
C ALA A 195 -2.97 -34.21 26.10
N ARG A 196 -3.61 -35.35 26.43
CA ARG A 196 -3.42 -36.05 27.69
C ARG A 196 -2.26 -37.01 27.55
#